data_AF-A0A969SUX0-F1
#
_entry.id   AF-A0A969SUX0-F1
#
_cell.length_a   1.000
_cell.length_b   1.000
_cell.length_c   1.000
_cell.angle_alpha   90.00
_cell.angle_beta   90.00
_cell.angle_gamma   90.00
#
_symmetry.space_group_name_H-M   'P 1'
#
loop_
_entity.id
_entity.type
_entity.pdbx_description
1 polymer ?
#
loop_
_entity_poly.entity_id
_entity_poly.type
_entity_poly.pdbx_seq_one_letter_code
_entity_poly.pdbx_strand_id
1 'polypeptide(L)' 'MLQYHQLKQWRDVLGVLKLQGEELQFGYLERWAETLSLSEDLITAFHQAGL' A
#
# COMPACT_ATOMS: atom_id res chain seq x y z
N MET A 1 -7.17 -11.34 -19.00
CA MET A 1 -6.36 -12.14 -18.05
C MET A 1 -5.34 -11.29 -17.29
N LEU A 2 -4.49 -10.49 -17.94
CA LEU A 2 -3.48 -9.64 -17.26
C LEU A 2 -4.07 -8.66 -16.22
N GLN A 3 -5.17 -7.98 -16.56
CA GLN A 3 -5.82 -7.01 -15.66
C GLN A 3 -6.36 -7.62 -14.35
N TYR A 4 -6.79 -8.89 -14.38
CA TYR A 4 -7.36 -9.55 -13.20
C TYR A 4 -6.30 -9.83 -12.13
N HIS A 5 -5.11 -10.27 -12.56
CA HIS A 5 -4.02 -10.57 -11.62
C HIS A 5 -3.49 -9.29 -10.97
N GLN A 6 -3.30 -8.22 -11.73
CA GLN A 6 -2.86 -6.92 -11.20
C GLN A 6 -3.86 -6.34 -10.19
N LEU A 7 -5.17 -6.43 -10.50
CA LEU A 7 -6.22 -5.99 -9.58
C LEU A 7 -6.27 -6.86 -8.31
N LYS A 8 -5.96 -8.16 -8.40
CA LYS A 8 -5.86 -9.02 -7.22
C LYS A 8 -4.68 -8.61 -6.34
N GLN A 9 -3.49 -8.45 -6.92
CA GLN A 9 -2.30 -8.02 -6.19
C GLN A 9 -2.51 -6.68 -5.47
N TRP A 10 -3.15 -5.72 -6.15
CA TRP A 10 -3.46 -4.43 -5.53
C TRP A 10 -4.43 -4.56 -4.35
N ARG A 11 -5.49 -5.37 -4.48
CA ARG A 11 -6.41 -5.64 -3.37
C ARG A 11 -5.72 -6.33 -2.19
N ASP A 12 -4.77 -7.23 -2.47
CA ASP A 12 -4.00 -7.90 -1.42
C ASP A 12 -3.16 -6.87 -0.63
N VAL A 13 -2.51 -5.93 -1.32
CA VAL A 13 -1.78 -4.81 -0.67
C VAL A 13 -2.70 -3.96 0.20
N LEU A 14 -3.85 -3.52 -0.33
CA LEU A 14 -4.81 -2.71 0.43
C LEU A 14 -5.36 -3.47 1.65
N GLY A 15 -5.59 -4.77 1.51
CA GLY A 15 -6.05 -5.64 2.59
C GLY A 15 -5.03 -5.73 3.73
N VAL A 16 -3.74 -5.89 3.41
CA VAL A 16 -2.67 -5.90 4.42
C VAL A 16 -2.60 -4.56 5.15
N LEU A 17 -2.64 -3.45 4.41
CA LEU A 17 -2.60 -2.11 5.00
C LEU A 17 -3.74 -1.90 5.99
N LYS A 18 -4.97 -2.20 5.57
CA LYS A 18 -6.17 -2.05 6.40
C LYS A 18 -6.13 -2.95 7.64
N LEU A 19 -5.71 -4.21 7.49
CA LEU A 19 -5.70 -5.17 8.59
C LEU A 19 -4.64 -4.82 9.65
N GLN A 20 -3.49 -4.30 9.21
CA GLN A 20 -2.33 -4.06 10.07
C GLN A 20 -2.17 -2.60 10.49
N GLY A 21 -3.10 -1.71 10.14
CA GLY A 21 -2.96 -0.26 10.29
C GLY A 21 -2.42 0.22 11.65
N GLU A 22 -2.84 -0.42 12.75
CA GLU A 22 -2.40 -0.08 14.11
C GLU A 22 -0.97 -0.56 14.43
N GLU A 23 -0.51 -1.61 13.76
CA GLU A 23 0.81 -2.26 13.96
C GLU A 23 1.84 -1.85 12.88
N LEU A 24 1.40 -1.11 11.86
CA LEU A 24 2.28 -0.66 10.78
C LEU A 24 3.28 0.38 11.29
N GLN A 25 4.54 0.17 10.93
CA GLN A 25 5.57 1.18 11.11
C GLN A 25 5.53 2.15 9.92
N PHE A 26 4.70 3.19 10.00
CA PHE A 26 4.52 4.17 8.92
C PHE A 26 5.84 4.78 8.44
N GLY A 27 6.73 5.18 9.37
CA GLY A 27 8.04 5.74 8.99
C GLY A 27 8.94 4.75 8.24
N TYR A 28 8.76 3.44 8.44
CA TYR A 28 9.47 2.43 7.64
C TYR A 28 8.92 2.36 6.21
N LEU A 29 7.59 2.38 6.07
CA LEU A 29 6.93 2.40 4.76
C LEU A 29 7.25 3.68 3.97
N GLU A 30 7.20 4.85 4.62
CA GLU A 30 7.55 6.14 4.01
C GLU A 30 9.00 6.15 3.53
N ARG A 31 9.94 5.70 4.36
CA ARG A 31 11.37 5.62 3.98
C ARG A 31 11.58 4.78 2.73
N TRP A 32 10.91 3.62 2.64
CA TRP A 32 11.04 2.76 1.47
C TRP A 32 10.32 3.33 0.25
N ALA A 33 9.18 3.98 0.44
CA ALA A 33 8.49 4.66 -0.65
C ALA A 33 9.33 5.78 -1.24
N GLU A 34 10.02 6.58 -0.42
CA GLU A 34 10.98 7.58 -0.93
C GLU A 34 12.13 6.92 -1.68
N THR A 35 12.75 5.89 -1.09
CA THR A 35 13.89 5.17 -1.69
C THR A 35 13.54 4.57 -3.05
N LEU A 36 12.30 4.11 -3.22
CA LEU A 36 11.80 3.46 -4.44
C LEU A 36 11.04 4.41 -5.36
N SER A 37 10.92 5.69 -5.01
CA SER A 37 10.10 6.69 -5.74
C SER A 37 8.61 6.29 -5.88
N LEU A 38 8.03 5.74 -4.80
CA LEU A 38 6.64 5.28 -4.68
C LEU A 38 5.82 6.10 -3.68
N SER A 39 6.28 7.29 -3.26
CA SER A 39 5.62 8.09 -2.23
C SER A 39 4.16 8.42 -2.58
N GLU A 40 3.86 8.78 -3.83
CA GLU A 40 2.49 9.06 -4.27
C GLU A 40 1.60 7.79 -4.30
N ASP A 41 2.18 6.66 -4.69
CA ASP A 41 1.49 5.37 -4.70
C ASP A 41 1.17 4.90 -3.28
N LEU A 42 2.09 5.13 -2.32
CA LEU A 42 1.89 4.81 -0.91
C LEU A 42 0.76 5.66 -0.31
N ILE A 43 0.73 6.96 -0.59
CA ILE A 43 -0.35 7.86 -0.16
C ILE A 43 -1.69 7.38 -0.72
N THR A 44 -1.72 7.03 -2.01
CA THR A 44 -2.92 6.49 -2.66
C THR A 44 -3.37 5.18 -2.00
N ALA A 45 -2.43 4.29 -1.66
CA ALA A 45 -2.73 3.03 -1.01
C ALA A 45 -3.30 3.22 0.40
N PHE A 46 -2.76 4.16 1.19
CA PHE A 46 -3.32 4.50 2.51
C PHE A 46 -4.76 5.02 2.39
N HIS A 47 -4.99 6.00 1.52
CA HIS A 47 -6.33 6.54 1.31
C HIS A 47 -7.34 5.45 0.87
N GLN A 48 -6.93 4.55 -0.05
CA GLN A 48 -7.80 3.46 -0.51
C GLN A 48 -8.01 2.36 0.54
N ALA A 49 -7.05 2.17 1.46
CA ALA A 49 -7.18 1.27 2.60
C ALA A 49 -8.02 1.86 3.75
N GLY A 50 -8.22 3.19 3.76
CA GLY A 50 -8.94 3.91 4.81
C GLY A 50 -8.06 4.24 6.02
N LEU A 51 -6.75 4.43 5.80
CA LEU A 51 -5.77 4.90 6.78
C LEU A 51 -5.49 6.40 6.61
#